data_AF-U7HVS7-F1
#
_entry.id   AF-U7HVS7-F1
#
_cell.length_a   1.000
_cell.length_b   1.000
_cell.length_c   1.000
_cell.angle_alpha   90.00
_cell.angle_beta   90.00
_cell.angle_gamma   90.00
#
_symmetry.space_group_name_H-M   'P 1'
#
loop_
_entity.id
_entity.type
_entity.pdbx_description
1 polymer ?
#
loop_
_entity_poly.entity_id
_entity_poly.type
_entity_poly.pdbx_seq_one_letter_code
_entity_poly.pdbx_strand_id
1 'polypeptide(L)'
;MFVGINLNDLVVVVCDLGVGIPTTIPQKHSKASINAVLNFLNIKGNNDSDLIHASTYLSKSRTQQKHRGKGGKDIMGLLDHYVKANLSIYSNKGCFRGSNKTTKSGKVHPWAVKDEQKLSIQGTVIEWSVPIKELAA
;
A
#
# COMPACT_ATOMS: atom_id res chain seq x y z
N MET A 1 12.98 -7.03 -9.03
CA MET A 1 11.75 -6.42 -9.57
C MET A 1 11.31 -7.26 -10.74
N PHE A 2 10.03 -7.64 -10.77
CA PHE A 2 9.41 -8.38 -11.86
C PHE A 2 8.34 -7.49 -12.50
N VAL A 3 8.26 -7.53 -13.82
CA VAL A 3 7.23 -6.82 -14.59
C VAL A 3 6.73 -7.76 -15.66
N GLY A 4 5.41 -7.82 -15.85
CA GLY A 4 4.83 -8.69 -16.86
C GLY A 4 3.35 -8.44 -17.07
N ILE A 5 2.80 -9.07 -18.10
CA ILE A 5 1.36 -9.07 -18.36
C ILE A 5 0.79 -10.37 -17.77
N ASN A 6 -0.26 -10.24 -16.97
CA ASN A 6 -1.01 -11.37 -16.43
C ASN A 6 -2.51 -11.09 -16.55
N LEU A 7 -3.26 -11.97 -17.23
CA LEU A 7 -4.71 -11.87 -17.40
C LEU A 7 -5.22 -10.46 -17.81
N ASN A 8 -4.52 -9.81 -18.75
CA ASN A 8 -4.78 -8.45 -19.25
C ASN A 8 -4.43 -7.29 -18.29
N ASP A 9 -3.74 -7.57 -17.19
CA ASP A 9 -3.17 -6.55 -16.33
C ASP A 9 -1.65 -6.45 -16.56
N LEU A 10 -1.13 -5.21 -16.61
CA LEU A 10 0.28 -4.95 -16.36
C LEU A 10 0.52 -5.10 -14.86
N VAL A 11 1.39 -6.03 -14.49
CA VAL A 11 1.75 -6.34 -13.11
C VAL A 11 3.20 -5.94 -12.86
N VAL A 12 3.44 -5.21 -11.78
CA VAL A 12 4.76 -4.83 -11.29
C VAL A 12 4.92 -5.36 -9.88
N VAL A 13 5.95 -6.15 -9.63
CA VAL A 13 6.27 -6.72 -8.32
C VAL A 13 7.67 -6.33 -7.89
N VAL A 14 7.79 -5.75 -6.70
CA VAL A 14 9.06 -5.44 -6.04
C VAL A 14 9.17 -6.28 -4.78
N CYS A 15 10.28 -7.01 -4.64
CA CYS A 15 10.58 -7.85 -3.48
C CYS A 15 11.86 -7.37 -2.82
N ASP A 16 11.87 -7.38 -1.48
CA ASP A 16 12.99 -7.01 -0.64
C ASP A 16 13.13 -7.99 0.54
N LEU A 17 14.36 -8.36 0.88
CA LEU A 17 14.69 -9.23 2.03
C LEU A 17 15.09 -8.43 3.28
N GLY A 18 14.77 -7.14 3.34
CA GLY A 18 14.97 -6.31 4.52
C GLY A 18 14.06 -6.70 5.69
N VAL A 19 14.20 -5.98 6.80
CA VAL A 19 13.52 -6.28 8.08
C VAL A 19 11.99 -6.10 8.07
N GLY A 20 11.41 -5.63 6.96
CA GLY A 20 9.97 -5.44 6.79
C GLY A 20 9.47 -4.05 7.19
N ILE A 21 8.39 -3.62 6.53
CA ILE A 21 7.69 -2.35 6.78
C ILE A 21 7.29 -2.23 8.26
N PRO A 22 6.63 -3.23 8.89
CA PRO A 22 6.20 -3.14 10.28
C PRO A 22 7.34 -2.79 11.25
N THR A 23 8.51 -3.39 11.03
CA THR A 23 9.69 -3.16 11.87
C THR A 23 10.29 -1.77 11.64
N THR A 24 10.27 -1.27 10.41
CA THR A 24 10.87 0.05 10.08
C THR A 24 10.01 1.25 10.49
N ILE A 25 8.68 1.10 10.58
CA ILE A 25 7.77 2.22 10.86
C ILE A 25 8.04 2.87 12.24
N PRO A 26 8.10 2.12 13.36
CA PRO A 26 8.42 2.68 14.68
C PRO A 26 9.81 3.30 14.78
N GLN A 27 10.74 2.91 13.91
CA GLN A 27 12.11 3.45 13.88
C GLN A 27 12.18 4.78 13.13
N LYS A 28 11.35 4.96 12.10
CA LYS A 28 11.38 6.12 11.19
C LYS A 28 10.41 7.23 11.57
N HIS A 29 9.39 6.93 12.39
CA HIS A 29 8.32 7.86 12.74
C HIS A 29 8.09 7.90 14.24
N SER A 30 7.76 9.09 14.76
CA SER A 30 7.39 9.23 16.17
C SER A 30 6.11 8.44 16.48
N LYS A 31 6.01 7.95 17.72
CA LYS A 31 4.79 7.27 18.21
C LYS A 31 3.53 8.15 18.06
N ALA A 32 3.66 9.46 18.27
CA ALA A 32 2.56 10.40 18.08
C ALA A 32 2.06 10.45 16.62
N SER A 33 2.99 10.49 15.65
CA SER A 33 2.64 10.48 14.22
C SER A 33 1.98 9.17 13.80
N ILE A 34 2.50 8.03 14.27
CA ILE A 34 1.92 6.71 14.00
C ILE A 34 0.51 6.63 14.58
N ASN A 35 0.33 7.01 15.85
CA ASN A 35 -0.98 7.01 16.51
C ASN A 35 -1.99 7.94 15.82
N ALA A 36 -1.56 9.11 15.35
CA ALA A 36 -2.42 10.03 14.62
C ALA A 36 -2.97 9.38 13.33
N VAL A 37 -2.11 8.67 12.58
CA VAL A 37 -2.53 7.95 11.38
C VAL A 37 -3.42 6.74 11.70
N LEU A 38 -3.06 5.94 12.71
CA LEU A 38 -3.89 4.81 13.13
C LEU A 38 -5.29 5.28 13.56
N ASN A 39 -5.38 6.37 14.33
CA ASN A 39 -6.65 6.98 14.73
C ASN A 39 -7.44 7.50 13.53
N PHE A 40 -6.78 8.19 12.59
CA PHE A 40 -7.40 8.65 11.34
C PHE A 40 -7.99 7.47 10.53
N LEU A 41 -7.33 6.31 10.53
CA LEU A 41 -7.79 5.09 9.89
C LEU A 41 -8.78 4.26 10.73
N ASN A 42 -9.14 4.72 11.94
CA ASN A 42 -9.93 3.99 12.92
C ASN A 42 -9.37 2.58 13.24
N ILE A 43 -8.04 2.47 13.30
CA ILE A 43 -7.31 1.24 13.63
C ILE A 43 -6.87 1.30 15.10
N LYS A 44 -7.28 0.29 15.89
CA LYS A 44 -6.91 0.17 17.30
C LYS A 44 -5.72 -0.76 17.55
N GLY A 45 -5.34 -1.57 16.56
CA GLY A 45 -4.25 -2.52 16.65
C GLY A 45 -2.91 -1.94 16.23
N ASN A 46 -1.87 -2.77 16.37
CA ASN A 46 -0.49 -2.48 16.00
C ASN A 46 0.21 -3.70 15.39
N ASN A 47 -0.55 -4.63 14.80
CA ASN A 47 0.03 -5.79 14.11
C ASN A 47 0.70 -5.36 12.79
N ASP A 48 1.33 -6.31 12.10
CA ASP A 48 2.07 -6.03 10.88
C ASP A 48 1.17 -5.39 9.82
N SER A 49 -0.04 -5.93 9.63
CA SER A 49 -1.02 -5.41 8.66
C SER A 49 -1.50 -3.98 8.99
N ASP A 50 -1.64 -3.65 10.28
CA ASP A 50 -1.99 -2.32 10.76
C ASP A 50 -0.88 -1.32 10.44
N LEU A 51 0.36 -1.70 10.72
CA LEU A 51 1.54 -0.85 10.47
C LEU A 51 1.82 -0.69 8.97
N ILE A 52 1.56 -1.72 8.16
CA ILE A 52 1.59 -1.61 6.69
C ILE A 52 0.55 -0.60 6.22
N HIS A 53 -0.70 -0.70 6.67
CA HIS A 53 -1.72 0.28 6.27
C HIS A 53 -1.38 1.69 6.75
N ALA A 54 -0.89 1.86 7.98
CA ALA A 54 -0.43 3.17 8.44
C ALA A 54 0.71 3.73 7.56
N SER A 55 1.62 2.87 7.07
CA SER A 55 2.74 3.30 6.23
C SER A 55 2.31 3.98 4.92
N THR A 56 1.16 3.58 4.36
CA THR A 56 0.62 4.16 3.13
C THR A 56 0.15 5.61 3.33
N TYR A 57 -0.12 6.03 4.58
CA TYR A 57 -0.52 7.39 4.94
C TYR A 57 0.60 8.18 5.64
N LEU A 58 1.49 7.53 6.39
CA LEU A 58 2.61 8.18 7.08
C LEU A 58 3.62 8.80 6.10
N SER A 59 3.71 8.26 4.90
CA SER A 59 4.51 8.81 3.82
C SER A 59 3.94 10.13 3.28
N LYS A 60 2.62 10.32 3.40
CA LYS A 60 1.88 11.49 2.90
C LYS A 60 2.00 12.69 3.85
N SER A 61 2.06 12.46 5.16
CA SER A 61 2.04 13.51 6.19
C SER A 61 3.37 14.25 6.39
N ARG A 62 4.49 13.74 5.87
CA ARG A 62 5.84 14.30 6.10
C ARG A 62 6.34 15.27 5.02
N THR A 63 5.67 15.39 3.86
CA THR A 63 6.22 16.12 2.70
C THR A 63 5.26 17.17 2.10
N GLN A 64 5.32 18.39 2.64
CA GLN A 64 4.97 19.61 1.89
C GLN A 64 6.14 20.11 1.01
N GLN A 65 7.14 19.28 0.71
CA GLN A 65 8.31 19.63 -0.09
C GLN A 65 8.23 18.96 -1.47
N LYS A 66 8.36 19.75 -2.54
CA LYS A 66 8.15 19.35 -3.96
C LYS A 66 9.18 18.35 -4.50
N HIS A 67 10.34 18.19 -3.88
CA HIS A 67 11.42 17.36 -4.44
C HIS A 67 12.16 16.58 -3.34
N ARG A 68 11.93 15.25 -3.28
CA ARG A 68 12.78 14.15 -2.75
C ARG A 68 12.03 13.20 -1.80
N GLY A 69 12.12 11.89 -2.12
CA GLY A 69 11.54 10.75 -1.38
C GLY A 69 10.19 10.27 -1.91
N LYS A 70 10.09 9.94 -3.21
CA LYS A 70 8.80 9.69 -3.90
C LYS A 70 8.06 8.41 -3.48
N GLY A 71 8.76 7.39 -2.97
CA GLY A 71 8.23 6.03 -2.86
C GLY A 71 6.93 5.82 -2.06
N GLY A 72 6.60 6.68 -1.09
CA GLY A 72 5.40 6.48 -0.28
C GLY A 72 4.15 7.27 -0.74
N LYS A 73 4.32 8.35 -1.53
CA LYS A 73 3.21 8.92 -2.33
C LYS A 73 2.97 8.07 -3.60
N ASP A 74 4.02 7.39 -4.08
CA ASP A 74 3.98 6.55 -5.28
C ASP A 74 3.20 5.23 -5.08
N ILE A 75 3.25 4.63 -3.89
CA ILE A 75 2.60 3.31 -3.66
C ILE A 75 1.08 3.38 -3.86
N MET A 76 0.42 4.40 -3.31
CA MET A 76 -1.03 4.57 -3.46
C MET A 76 -1.41 5.36 -4.72
N GLY A 77 -0.50 6.18 -5.27
CA GLY A 77 -0.82 7.11 -6.36
C GLY A 77 -1.33 6.43 -7.63
N LEU A 78 -0.97 5.17 -7.84
CA LEU A 78 -1.47 4.39 -8.96
C LEU A 78 -2.98 4.10 -8.84
N LEU A 79 -3.47 3.92 -7.60
CA LEU A 79 -4.91 3.79 -7.32
C LEU A 79 -5.66 5.11 -7.50
N ASP A 80 -5.00 6.26 -7.36
CA ASP A 80 -5.62 7.56 -7.60
C ASP A 80 -5.81 7.83 -9.10
N HIS A 81 -4.98 7.22 -9.96
CA HIS A 81 -4.98 7.47 -11.41
C HIS A 81 -5.81 6.44 -12.21
N TYR A 82 -5.76 5.17 -11.82
CA TYR A 82 -6.43 4.09 -12.54
C TYR A 82 -7.58 3.51 -11.72
N VAL A 83 -8.78 3.51 -12.31
CA VAL A 83 -10.04 3.15 -11.62
C VAL A 83 -10.05 1.67 -11.25
N LYS A 84 -9.37 0.81 -12.00
CA LYS A 84 -9.35 -0.64 -11.73
C LYS A 84 -7.96 -1.15 -11.32
N ALA A 85 -7.07 -0.26 -10.91
CA ALA A 85 -5.79 -0.69 -10.36
C ALA A 85 -5.95 -1.34 -8.98
N ASN A 86 -5.01 -2.24 -8.69
CA ASN A 86 -4.86 -2.90 -7.40
C ASN A 86 -3.45 -2.70 -6.86
N LEU A 87 -3.35 -2.68 -5.53
CA LEU A 87 -2.12 -2.68 -4.77
C LEU A 87 -2.20 -3.80 -3.74
N SER A 88 -1.18 -4.65 -3.69
CA SER A 88 -0.97 -5.60 -2.60
C SER A 88 0.39 -5.35 -1.96
N ILE A 89 0.42 -5.29 -0.63
CA ILE A 89 1.65 -5.22 0.16
C ILE A 89 1.64 -6.40 1.12
N TYR A 90 2.68 -7.22 1.06
CA TYR A 90 2.99 -8.24 2.04
C TYR A 90 4.27 -7.83 2.74
N SER A 91 4.29 -7.85 4.08
CA SER A 91 5.52 -7.61 4.81
C SER A 91 5.48 -8.30 6.15
N ASN A 92 6.48 -9.14 6.40
CA ASN A 92 6.48 -10.08 7.51
C ASN A 92 5.17 -10.92 7.54
N LYS A 93 4.35 -10.81 8.59
CA LYS A 93 3.05 -11.52 8.64
C LYS A 93 1.91 -10.72 8.03
N GLY A 94 2.06 -9.40 7.94
CA GLY A 94 0.99 -8.50 7.55
C GLY A 94 0.76 -8.46 6.04
N CYS A 95 -0.51 -8.30 5.67
CA CYS A 95 -0.94 -8.01 4.32
C CYS A 95 -1.88 -6.79 4.29
N PHE A 96 -1.68 -5.93 3.31
CA PHE A 96 -2.60 -4.85 2.95
C PHE A 96 -2.95 -4.97 1.46
N ARG A 97 -4.23 -4.81 1.13
CA ARG A 97 -4.71 -4.78 -0.25
C ARG A 97 -5.57 -3.54 -0.43
N GLY A 98 -5.21 -2.69 -1.39
CA GLY A 98 -5.93 -1.47 -1.76
C GLY A 98 -6.42 -1.54 -3.20
N SER A 99 -7.64 -1.08 -3.44
CA SER A 99 -8.21 -0.93 -4.77
C SER A 99 -9.33 0.10 -4.76
N ASN A 100 -9.90 0.37 -5.92
CA ASN A 100 -11.10 1.17 -6.07
C ASN A 100 -12.31 0.27 -6.32
N LYS A 101 -13.45 0.60 -5.73
CA LYS A 101 -14.72 -0.08 -5.99
C LYS A 101 -15.71 0.88 -6.65
N THR A 102 -16.34 0.40 -7.71
CA THR A 102 -17.44 1.10 -8.38
C THR A 102 -18.77 0.65 -7.78
N THR A 103 -19.56 1.58 -7.28
CA THR A 103 -20.92 1.29 -6.81
C THR A 103 -21.86 0.97 -7.99
N LYS A 104 -23.05 0.44 -7.71
CA LYS A 104 -24.12 0.28 -8.72
C LYS A 104 -24.48 1.61 -9.42
N SER A 105 -24.28 2.74 -8.75
CA SER A 105 -24.51 4.09 -9.29
C SER A 105 -23.33 4.67 -10.08
N GLY A 106 -22.27 3.88 -10.33
CA GLY A 106 -21.09 4.31 -11.08
C GLY A 106 -20.09 5.14 -10.27
N LYS A 107 -20.34 5.39 -8.97
CA LYS A 107 -19.41 6.15 -8.12
C LYS A 107 -18.22 5.29 -7.74
N VAL A 108 -17.02 5.82 -7.92
CA VAL A 108 -15.77 5.17 -7.51
C VAL A 108 -15.42 5.61 -6.09
N HIS A 109 -15.08 4.66 -5.23
CA HIS A 109 -14.58 4.93 -3.88
C HIS A 109 -13.40 4.02 -3.55
N PRO A 110 -12.44 4.50 -2.74
CA PRO A 110 -11.32 3.69 -2.31
C PRO A 110 -11.81 2.58 -1.38
N TRP A 111 -11.16 1.42 -1.49
CA TRP A 111 -11.41 0.26 -0.66
C TRP A 111 -10.08 -0.36 -0.23
N ALA A 112 -10.03 -0.84 1.00
CA ALA A 112 -8.86 -1.53 1.52
C ALA A 112 -9.25 -2.67 2.45
N VAL A 113 -8.45 -3.73 2.44
CA VAL A 113 -8.51 -4.84 3.39
C VAL A 113 -7.13 -5.14 3.92
N LYS A 114 -7.09 -5.58 5.18
CA LYS A 114 -5.91 -6.04 5.88
C LYS A 114 -6.10 -7.47 6.35
N ASP A 115 -5.02 -8.22 6.43
CA ASP A 115 -5.01 -9.59 6.94
C ASP A 115 -3.64 -9.95 7.53
N GLU A 116 -3.59 -10.97 8.39
CA GLU A 116 -2.37 -11.52 8.99
C GLU A 116 -2.18 -12.97 8.55
N GLN A 117 -1.00 -13.26 8.02
CA GLN A 117 -0.60 -14.62 7.67
C GLN A 117 -0.13 -15.37 8.91
N LYS A 118 -0.29 -16.70 8.92
CA LYS A 118 0.20 -17.56 10.02
C LYS A 118 1.72 -17.50 10.16
N LEU A 119 2.43 -17.40 9.05
CA LEU A 119 3.89 -17.36 8.96
C LEU A 119 4.35 -16.04 8.35
N SER A 120 5.53 -15.59 8.77
CA SER A 120 6.17 -14.40 8.21
C SER A 120 6.85 -14.73 6.89
N ILE A 121 6.73 -13.84 5.90
CA ILE A 121 7.52 -13.93 4.65
C ILE A 121 8.96 -13.43 4.81
N GLN A 122 9.35 -12.95 6.01
CA GLN A 122 10.69 -12.48 6.34
C GLN A 122 11.26 -11.47 5.34
N GLY A 123 10.42 -10.53 4.91
CA GLY A 123 10.74 -9.58 3.86
C GLY A 123 9.55 -8.72 3.51
N THR A 124 9.59 -8.09 2.34
CA THR A 124 8.52 -7.26 1.80
C THR A 124 8.28 -7.57 0.32
N VAL A 125 7.02 -7.72 -0.07
CA VAL A 125 6.58 -7.78 -1.46
C VAL A 125 5.54 -6.68 -1.67
N ILE A 126 5.76 -5.84 -2.68
CA ILE A 126 4.79 -4.84 -3.13
C ILE A 126 4.43 -5.16 -4.57
N GLU A 127 3.15 -5.28 -4.84
CA GLU A 127 2.58 -5.57 -6.15
C GLU A 127 1.59 -4.48 -6.54
N TRP A 128 1.71 -4.01 -7.78
CA TRP A 128 0.67 -3.23 -8.45
C TRP A 128 0.14 -4.01 -9.64
N SER A 129 -1.17 -3.95 -9.89
CA SER A 129 -1.78 -4.41 -11.14
C SER A 129 -2.63 -3.30 -11.75
N VAL A 130 -2.54 -3.15 -13.08
CA VAL A 130 -3.30 -2.16 -13.85
C VAL A 130 -3.86 -2.80 -15.09
N PRO A 131 -5.17 -2.74 -15.35
CA PRO A 131 -5.71 -3.23 -16.61
C PRO A 131 -5.12 -2.49 -17.79
N ILE A 132 -4.58 -3.23 -18.77
CA ILE A 132 -3.89 -2.67 -19.94
C ILE A 132 -4.77 -1.67 -20.70
N LYS A 133 -6.08 -1.90 -20.72
CA LYS A 133 -7.07 -0.98 -21.34
C LYS A 133 -7.08 0.42 -20.74
N GLU A 134 -6.68 0.58 -19.48
CA GLU A 134 -6.59 1.90 -18.83
C GLU A 134 -5.25 2.58 -19.10
N LEU A 135 -4.25 1.85 -19.60
CA LEU A 135 -2.94 2.39 -20.01
C LEU A 135 -2.94 2.96 -21.43
N ALA A 136 -3.91 2.57 -22.27
CA ALA A 136 -4.00 2.96 -23.67
C ALA A 136 -4.75 4.29 -23.91
N ALA A 137 -4.92 5.11 -22.86
CA ALA A 137 -5.65 6.38 -22.89
C ALA A 137 -4.75 7.56 -23.28
#